data_AF-A0A367JFL8-F1
#
_entry.id   AF-A0A367JFL8-F1
#
_cell.length_a   1.000
_cell.length_b   1.000
_cell.length_c   1.000
_cell.angle_alpha   90.00
_cell.angle_beta   90.00
_cell.angle_gamma   90.00
#
_symmetry.space_group_name_H-M   'P 1'
#
loop_
_entity.id
_entity.type
_entity.pdbx_description
1 polymer ?
#
loop_
_entity_poly.entity_id
_entity_poly.type
_entity_poly.pdbx_seq_one_letter_code
_entity_poly.pdbx_strand_id
1 'polypeptide(L)'
;KAHQESTVCPKEEEEEEEPEDTVHCPQTLKTVVECKAKLFVQTETSKWTTFGGVTIVISQQAPSMRTVIQIENNKTKLVSAVVRSGNVEKISSKRISFLLSDEAQKTSIVYMIHLREEEIGNRIYEQIRHKNAEYGW
;
A
#
# COMPACT_ATOMS: atom_id res chain seq x y z
N LYS A 1 50.15 44.13 -27.62
CA LYS A 1 50.19 42.71 -27.19
C LYS A 1 49.06 42.52 -26.18
N ALA A 2 47.92 42.02 -26.64
CA ALA A 2 46.82 41.62 -25.77
C ALA A 2 47.20 40.28 -25.12
N HIS A 3 47.00 40.13 -23.82
CA HIS A 3 46.87 38.84 -23.15
C HIS A 3 45.54 38.89 -22.40
N GLN A 4 44.61 38.09 -22.89
CA GLN A 4 43.28 37.89 -22.37
C GLN A 4 43.36 36.57 -21.63
N GLU A 5 43.48 36.59 -20.31
CA GLU A 5 43.36 35.38 -19.50
C GLU A 5 41.88 35.05 -19.36
N SER A 6 41.47 34.03 -20.12
CA SER A 6 40.14 33.44 -20.07
C SER A 6 40.12 32.43 -18.93
N THR A 7 39.53 32.81 -17.80
CA THR A 7 39.31 31.91 -16.67
C THR A 7 38.20 30.93 -17.04
N VAL A 8 38.57 29.67 -17.27
CA VAL A 8 37.65 28.55 -17.49
C VAL A 8 36.92 28.23 -16.19
N CYS A 9 35.59 28.37 -16.19
CA CYS A 9 34.74 27.79 -15.15
C CYS A 9 34.74 26.26 -15.29
N PRO A 10 34.88 25.46 -14.22
CA PRO A 10 34.65 24.03 -14.29
C PRO A 10 33.15 23.78 -14.49
N LYS A 11 32.79 22.96 -15.48
CA LYS A 11 31.46 22.38 -15.59
C LYS A 11 31.35 21.31 -14.50
N GLU A 12 30.47 21.52 -13.54
CA GLU A 12 29.97 20.45 -12.69
C GLU A 12 29.13 19.54 -13.60
N GLU A 13 29.65 18.37 -13.91
CA GLU A 13 28.89 17.30 -14.55
C GLU A 13 27.98 16.72 -13.47
N GLU A 14 26.71 17.14 -13.48
CA GLU A 14 25.65 16.47 -12.73
C GLU A 14 25.51 15.06 -13.32
N GLU A 15 26.00 14.05 -12.59
CA GLU A 15 25.68 12.65 -12.89
C GLU A 15 24.16 12.47 -12.78
N GLU A 16 23.48 12.38 -13.92
CA GLU A 16 22.08 11.94 -13.99
C GLU A 16 22.03 10.48 -13.52
N GLU A 17 21.82 10.26 -12.22
CA GLU A 17 21.50 8.93 -11.68
C GLU A 17 20.23 8.44 -12.37
N GLU A 18 20.35 7.41 -13.23
CA GLU A 18 19.18 6.76 -13.82
C GLU A 18 18.26 6.28 -12.68
N PRO A 19 16.93 6.47 -12.80
CA PRO A 19 16.01 6.07 -11.75
C PRO A 19 16.12 4.57 -11.51
N GLU A 20 16.60 4.18 -10.32
CA GLU A 20 16.67 2.78 -9.93
C GLU A 20 15.28 2.13 -10.03
N ASP A 21 15.18 0.98 -10.71
CA ASP A 21 13.95 0.20 -10.80
C ASP A 21 13.66 -0.48 -9.46
N THR A 22 13.03 0.26 -8.56
CA THR A 22 12.64 -0.22 -7.23
C THR A 22 11.44 -1.18 -7.25
N VAL A 23 10.78 -1.33 -8.40
CA VAL A 23 9.51 -2.04 -8.54
C VAL A 23 9.69 -3.46 -9.04
N HIS A 24 10.44 -3.64 -10.13
CA HIS A 24 10.59 -4.94 -10.79
C HIS A 24 11.81 -5.71 -10.28
N CYS A 25 12.46 -5.21 -9.22
CA CYS A 25 13.49 -5.93 -8.48
C CYS A 25 12.88 -6.86 -7.40
N PRO A 26 13.65 -7.81 -6.84
CA PRO A 26 13.21 -8.64 -5.72
C PRO A 26 12.68 -7.80 -4.55
N GLN A 27 11.50 -8.17 -4.04
CA GLN A 27 10.84 -7.45 -2.95
C GLN A 27 10.90 -8.26 -1.65
N THR A 28 11.13 -7.56 -0.54
CA THR A 28 10.96 -8.12 0.81
C THR A 28 9.71 -7.53 1.47
N LEU A 29 9.12 -8.27 2.42
CA LEU A 29 7.94 -7.83 3.17
C LEU A 29 8.30 -7.65 4.64
N LYS A 30 8.07 -6.45 5.17
CA LYS A 30 8.15 -6.16 6.61
C LYS A 30 6.75 -5.97 7.17
N THR A 31 6.30 -6.87 8.03
CA THR A 31 5.00 -6.74 8.70
C THR A 31 4.96 -5.47 9.55
N VAL A 32 3.92 -4.67 9.34
CA VAL A 32 3.64 -3.45 10.09
C VAL A 32 2.55 -3.71 11.12
N VAL A 33 1.45 -4.33 10.69
CA VAL A 33 0.30 -4.66 11.53
C VAL A 33 -0.17 -6.07 11.23
N GLU A 34 -0.49 -6.82 12.28
CA GLU A 34 -1.20 -8.09 12.19
C GLU A 34 -2.35 -8.07 13.20
N CYS A 35 -3.57 -8.37 12.74
CA CYS A 35 -4.74 -8.36 13.62
C CYS A 35 -5.86 -9.27 13.14
N LYS A 36 -6.80 -9.58 14.04
CA LYS A 36 -8.04 -10.30 13.72
C LYS A 36 -9.17 -9.30 13.46
N ALA A 37 -9.95 -9.55 12.41
CA ALA A 37 -11.07 -8.70 12.03
C ALA A 37 -12.27 -9.54 11.53
N LYS A 38 -13.46 -8.93 11.51
CA LYS A 38 -14.60 -9.46 10.76
C LYS A 38 -14.61 -8.82 9.38
N LEU A 39 -14.63 -9.64 8.33
CA LEU A 39 -14.61 -9.20 6.94
C LEU A 39 -16.00 -9.14 6.33
N PHE A 40 -16.24 -8.10 5.55
CA PHE A 40 -17.42 -7.91 4.72
C PHE A 40 -16.97 -7.63 3.28
N VAL A 41 -17.74 -8.12 2.31
CA VAL A 41 -17.46 -7.99 0.88
C VAL A 41 -18.66 -7.34 0.22
N GLN A 42 -18.42 -6.35 -0.64
CA GLN A 42 -19.45 -5.75 -1.46
C GLN A 42 -19.58 -6.54 -2.77
N THR A 43 -20.69 -7.29 -2.94
CA THR A 43 -20.92 -8.16 -4.11
C THR A 43 -21.77 -7.49 -5.20
N GLU A 44 -22.66 -6.57 -4.81
CA GLU A 44 -23.52 -5.78 -5.69
C GLU A 44 -23.50 -4.32 -5.21
N THR A 45 -23.98 -3.38 -6.03
CA THR A 45 -24.12 -1.97 -5.66
C THR A 45 -24.88 -1.86 -4.34
N SER A 46 -24.19 -1.43 -3.28
CA SER A 46 -24.74 -1.21 -1.94
C SER A 46 -25.14 -2.44 -1.10
N LYS A 47 -24.78 -3.68 -1.49
CA LYS A 47 -25.02 -4.87 -0.66
C LYS A 47 -23.73 -5.43 -0.05
N TRP A 48 -23.73 -5.56 1.28
CA TRP A 48 -22.61 -6.11 2.05
C TRP A 48 -22.90 -7.54 2.50
N THR A 49 -22.04 -8.47 2.08
CA THR A 49 -22.08 -9.87 2.53
C THR A 49 -21.03 -10.08 3.61
N THR A 50 -21.42 -10.69 4.73
CA THR A 50 -20.45 -11.06 5.78
C THR A 50 -19.66 -12.27 5.31
N PHE A 51 -18.32 -12.16 5.28
CA PHE A 51 -17.44 -13.29 4.98
C PHE A 51 -17.11 -14.09 6.25
N GLY A 52 -16.85 -13.41 7.37
CA GLY A 52 -16.54 -14.04 8.65
C GLY A 52 -15.28 -13.48 9.31
N GLY A 53 -14.75 -14.20 10.28
CA GLY A 53 -13.49 -13.83 10.96
C GLY A 53 -12.27 -14.15 10.09
N VAL A 54 -11.34 -13.20 10.01
CA VAL A 54 -10.11 -13.30 9.22
C VAL A 54 -8.92 -12.73 10.02
N THR A 55 -7.73 -13.13 9.63
CA THR A 55 -6.49 -12.45 9.98
C THR A 55 -6.12 -11.50 8.85
N ILE A 56 -5.77 -10.27 9.22
CA ILE A 56 -5.29 -9.23 8.31
C ILE A 56 -3.82 -8.99 8.66
N VAL A 57 -2.95 -9.10 7.65
CA VAL A 57 -1.54 -8.72 7.74
C VAL A 57 -1.30 -7.56 6.77
N ILE A 58 -0.76 -6.47 7.29
CA ILE A 58 -0.33 -5.32 6.50
C ILE A 58 1.18 -5.27 6.56
N SER A 59 1.79 -5.30 5.38
CA SER A 59 3.25 -5.36 5.22
C SER A 59 3.72 -4.25 4.30
N GLN A 60 4.88 -3.69 4.62
CA GLN A 60 5.59 -2.77 3.77
C GLN A 60 6.53 -3.55 2.83
N GLN A 61 6.41 -3.35 1.53
CA GLN A 61 7.38 -3.85 0.55
C GLN A 61 8.60 -2.95 0.49
N ALA A 62 9.78 -3.55 0.33
CA ALA A 62 11.02 -2.86 0.04
C ALA A 62 11.75 -3.55 -1.13
N PRO A 63 12.37 -2.79 -2.06
CA PRO A 63 12.56 -1.33 -2.02
C PRO A 63 11.41 -0.48 -2.57
N SER A 64 10.35 -1.08 -3.15
CA SER A 64 9.27 -0.32 -3.80
C SER A 64 8.43 0.58 -2.89
N MET A 65 8.53 0.39 -1.57
CA MET A 65 7.75 1.10 -0.55
C MET A 65 6.22 1.03 -0.74
N ARG A 66 5.72 -0.05 -1.34
CA ARG A 66 4.29 -0.34 -1.44
C ARG A 66 3.74 -1.02 -0.18
N THR A 67 2.56 -0.63 0.26
CA THR A 67 1.83 -1.41 1.27
C THR A 67 1.08 -2.56 0.62
N VAL A 68 1.31 -3.78 1.13
CA VAL A 68 0.60 -5.01 0.77
C VAL A 68 -0.35 -5.40 1.89
N ILE A 69 -1.59 -5.70 1.53
CA ILE A 69 -2.57 -6.32 2.42
C ILE A 69 -2.68 -7.80 2.09
N GLN A 70 -2.63 -8.63 3.14
CA GLN A 70 -2.95 -10.05 3.08
C GLN A 70 -4.16 -10.30 3.98
N ILE A 71 -5.14 -10.99 3.41
CA ILE A 71 -6.35 -11.40 4.10
C ILE A 71 -6.42 -12.91 4.04
N GLU A 72 -6.49 -13.55 5.19
CA GLU A 72 -6.52 -15.01 5.29
C GLU A 72 -7.52 -15.47 6.36
N ASN A 73 -8.01 -16.69 6.19
CA ASN A 73 -8.65 -17.42 7.27
C ASN A 73 -7.78 -18.65 7.61
N ASN A 74 -8.14 -19.40 8.65
CA ASN A 74 -7.38 -20.56 9.12
C ASN A 74 -7.12 -21.67 8.06
N LYS A 75 -7.77 -21.62 6.90
CA LYS A 75 -7.70 -22.64 5.84
C LYS A 75 -7.11 -22.11 4.54
N THR A 76 -7.33 -20.84 4.20
CA THR A 76 -6.99 -20.28 2.90
C THR A 76 -6.55 -18.83 2.97
N LYS A 77 -5.51 -18.50 2.20
CA LYS A 77 -5.20 -17.12 1.82
C LYS A 77 -6.26 -16.65 0.83
N LEU A 78 -6.97 -15.58 1.19
CA LEU A 78 -8.11 -15.06 0.42
C LEU A 78 -7.67 -13.99 -0.54
N VAL A 79 -6.84 -13.05 -0.06
CA VAL A 79 -6.39 -11.90 -0.85
C VAL A 79 -4.93 -11.61 -0.54
N SER A 80 -4.18 -11.23 -1.58
CA SER A 80 -2.85 -10.62 -1.50
C SER A 80 -2.83 -9.49 -2.51
N ALA A 81 -2.79 -8.23 -2.07
CA ALA A 81 -2.84 -7.11 -2.99
C ALA A 81 -2.01 -5.93 -2.50
N VAL A 82 -1.41 -5.20 -3.43
CA VAL A 82 -0.89 -3.85 -3.17
C VAL A 82 -2.09 -2.91 -3.07
N VAL A 83 -2.08 -2.04 -2.06
CA VAL A 83 -3.15 -1.06 -1.85
C VAL A 83 -2.62 0.33 -2.17
N ARG A 84 -3.37 1.11 -2.95
CA ARG A 84 -3.07 2.52 -3.21
C ARG A 84 -3.57 3.41 -2.08
N SER A 85 -2.96 4.58 -1.86
CA SER A 85 -3.42 5.53 -0.84
C SER A 85 -4.86 6.03 -1.09
N GLY A 86 -5.29 6.07 -2.36
CA GLY A 86 -6.67 6.40 -2.75
C GLY A 86 -7.68 5.28 -2.53
N ASN A 87 -7.20 4.05 -2.30
CA ASN A 87 -8.05 2.86 -2.22
C ASN A 87 -8.36 2.44 -0.78
N VAL A 88 -8.26 3.36 0.17
CA VAL A 88 -8.61 3.16 1.58
C VAL A 88 -9.52 4.27 2.08
N GLU A 89 -10.55 3.90 2.82
CA GLU A 89 -11.48 4.84 3.44
C GLU A 89 -11.76 4.46 4.89
N LYS A 90 -11.75 5.46 5.77
CA LYS A 90 -12.06 5.30 7.19
C LYS A 90 -13.52 5.66 7.44
N ILE A 91 -14.37 4.64 7.52
CA ILE A 91 -15.80 4.79 7.83
C ILE A 91 -16.00 5.09 9.33
N SER A 92 -15.22 4.42 10.19
CA SER A 92 -15.09 4.74 11.62
C SER A 92 -13.74 4.24 12.15
N SER A 93 -13.39 4.54 13.41
CA SER A 93 -12.15 4.05 14.04
C SER A 93 -12.01 2.52 14.04
N LYS A 94 -13.13 1.78 13.98
CA LYS A 94 -13.17 0.30 13.89
C LYS A 94 -13.60 -0.23 12.54
N ARG A 95 -13.92 0.62 11.56
CA ARG A 95 -14.42 0.20 10.25
C ARG A 95 -13.66 0.89 9.13
N ILE A 96 -12.94 0.10 8.37
CA ILE A 96 -12.09 0.57 7.26
C ILE A 96 -12.48 -0.22 6.03
N SER A 97 -12.67 0.48 4.92
CA SER A 97 -12.89 -0.12 3.61
C SER A 97 -11.65 0.02 2.73
N PHE A 98 -11.48 -0.97 1.85
CA PHE A 98 -10.41 -1.00 0.86
C PHE A 98 -10.96 -1.42 -0.49
N LEU A 99 -10.48 -0.79 -1.56
CA LEU A 99 -10.67 -1.25 -2.93
C LEU A 99 -9.44 -2.07 -3.35
N LEU A 100 -9.61 -3.39 -3.45
CA LEU A 100 -8.52 -4.29 -3.82
C LEU A 100 -8.76 -4.82 -5.24
N SER A 101 -7.72 -4.72 -6.07
CA SER A 101 -7.74 -5.22 -7.44
C SER A 101 -7.00 -6.55 -7.52
N ASP A 102 -7.63 -7.53 -8.17
CA ASP A 102 -6.98 -8.77 -8.60
C ASP A 102 -6.63 -8.63 -10.09
N GLU A 103 -5.33 -8.48 -10.38
CA GLU A 103 -4.85 -8.32 -11.76
C GLU A 103 -5.05 -9.58 -12.60
N ALA A 104 -4.97 -10.77 -11.99
CA ALA A 104 -5.13 -12.04 -12.69
C ALA A 104 -6.59 -12.24 -13.13
N GLN A 105 -7.54 -11.86 -12.26
CA GLN A 105 -8.97 -11.95 -12.55
C GLN A 105 -9.54 -10.70 -13.21
N LYS A 106 -8.76 -9.61 -13.31
CA LYS A 106 -9.19 -8.28 -13.77
C LYS A 106 -10.44 -7.78 -13.04
N THR A 107 -10.56 -8.12 -11.75
CA THR A 107 -11.67 -7.71 -10.89
C THR A 107 -11.18 -6.70 -9.87
N SER A 108 -12.08 -5.85 -9.39
CA SER A 108 -11.83 -4.98 -8.24
C SER A 108 -13.00 -5.10 -7.29
N ILE A 109 -12.70 -5.39 -6.02
CA ILE A 109 -13.70 -5.71 -5.01
C ILE A 109 -13.48 -4.77 -3.82
N VAL A 110 -14.59 -4.24 -3.30
CA VAL A 110 -14.57 -3.45 -2.07
C VAL A 110 -14.73 -4.39 -0.88
N TYR A 111 -13.73 -4.35 -0.01
CA TYR A 111 -13.73 -5.06 1.27
C TYR A 111 -13.93 -4.06 2.40
N MET A 112 -14.60 -4.49 3.47
CA MET A 112 -14.64 -3.74 4.72
C MET A 112 -14.22 -4.65 5.86
N ILE A 113 -13.31 -4.16 6.70
CA ILE A 113 -12.94 -4.83 7.95
C ILE A 113 -13.64 -4.15 9.12
N HIS A 114 -14.05 -4.96 10.09
CA HIS A 114 -14.48 -4.52 11.39
C HIS A 114 -13.51 -5.03 12.46
N LEU A 115 -12.84 -4.09 13.12
CA LEU A 115 -11.78 -4.34 14.09
C LEU A 115 -12.34 -4.36 15.51
N ARG A 116 -11.62 -5.06 16.40
CA ARG A 116 -11.90 -5.03 17.84
C ARG A 116 -11.40 -3.74 18.49
N GLU A 117 -10.19 -3.34 18.13
CA GLU A 117 -9.45 -2.23 18.73
C GLU A 117 -9.41 -1.02 17.78
N GLU A 118 -9.63 0.18 18.34
CA GLU A 118 -9.68 1.43 17.57
C GLU A 118 -8.30 1.91 17.13
N GLU A 119 -7.31 1.72 17.98
CA GLU A 119 -5.92 2.13 17.73
C GLU A 119 -5.34 1.42 16.50
N ILE A 120 -5.64 0.12 16.37
CA ILE A 120 -5.27 -0.67 15.19
C ILE A 120 -5.89 -0.08 13.93
N GLY A 121 -7.16 0.35 13.99
CA GLY A 121 -7.82 0.95 12.83
C GLY A 121 -7.16 2.26 12.39
N ASN A 122 -6.85 3.14 13.34
CA ASN A 122 -6.12 4.37 13.02
C ASN A 122 -4.75 4.07 12.41
N ARG A 123 -4.00 3.13 12.99
CA ARG A 123 -2.66 2.74 12.48
C ARG A 123 -2.71 2.15 11.07
N ILE A 124 -3.70 1.29 10.79
CA ILE A 124 -3.92 0.73 9.44
C ILE A 124 -4.22 1.85 8.44
N TYR A 125 -5.13 2.77 8.80
CA TYR A 125 -5.49 3.87 7.94
C TYR A 125 -4.31 4.80 7.67
N GLU A 126 -3.55 5.17 8.69
CA GLU A 126 -2.38 6.03 8.55
C GLU A 126 -1.30 5.38 7.68
N GLN A 127 -1.03 4.09 7.89
CA GLN A 127 -0.06 3.34 7.08
C GLN A 127 -0.45 3.37 5.60
N ILE A 128 -1.71 3.08 5.25
CA ILE A 128 -2.09 3.02 3.84
C ILE A 128 -2.31 4.41 3.26
N ARG A 129 -3.00 5.31 3.96
CA ARG A 129 -3.38 6.61 3.42
C ARG A 129 -2.20 7.57 3.34
N HIS A 130 -1.38 7.64 4.38
CA HIS A 130 -0.31 8.63 4.47
C HIS A 130 1.02 8.06 3.99
N LYS A 131 1.44 6.87 4.44
CA LYS A 131 2.75 6.32 4.02
C LYS A 131 2.79 5.97 2.55
N ASN A 132 1.76 5.35 1.99
CA ASN A 132 1.78 5.12 0.54
C ASN A 132 1.80 6.44 -0.24
N ALA A 133 1.04 7.46 0.19
CA ALA A 133 1.05 8.76 -0.47
C ALA A 133 2.42 9.44 -0.42
N GLU A 134 3.16 9.33 0.70
CA GLU A 134 4.55 9.80 0.82
C GLU A 134 5.48 9.13 -0.21
N TYR A 135 5.21 7.87 -0.56
CA TYR A 135 5.97 7.08 -1.53
C TYR A 135 5.38 7.07 -2.96
N GLY A 136 4.34 7.88 -3.23
CA GLY A 136 3.72 7.96 -4.55
C GLY A 136 2.76 6.82 -4.92
N TRP A 137 2.25 6.07 -3.92
CA TRP A 137 1.35 4.93 -4.06
C TRP A 137 -0.08 5.21 -3.58
#